data_AF-A0A382Y131-F1
#
_entry.id   AF-A0A382Y131-F1
#
_cell.length_a   1.000
_cell.length_b   1.000
_cell.length_c   1.000
_cell.angle_alpha   90.00
_cell.angle_beta   90.00
_cell.angle_gamma   90.00
#
_symmetry.space_group_name_H-M   'P 1'
#
loop_
_entity.id
_entity.type
_entity.pdbx_description
1 polymer ?
#
loop_
_entity_poly.entity_id
_entity_poly.type
_entity_poly.pdbx_seq_one_letter_code
_entity_poly.pdbx_strand_id
1 'polypeptide(L)'
;SEGVFRDTLAYVADRELFHKKLTDFQNTQFKLAEIHTDLTVGRCLVDRLLGDYVKGELSAETAAAAKLWTTEMQGRVVDTCLQLFGGWGYMWEYPIARAYAEARVERIVGGSSEVMKSIICKSLFKDRSIKADFS
;
A
#
# COMPACT_ATOMS: atom_id res chain seq x y z
N SER A 1 -3.74 5.61 1.77
CA SER A 1 -3.92 4.40 2.60
C SER A 1 -4.25 4.71 4.06
N GLU A 2 -3.50 5.57 4.76
CA GLU A 2 -3.80 5.87 6.18
C GLU A 2 -5.19 6.48 6.43
N GLY A 3 -5.64 7.41 5.56
CA GLY A 3 -6.99 7.95 5.63
C GLY A 3 -8.06 6.87 5.48
N VAL A 4 -7.92 6.00 4.47
CA VAL A 4 -8.79 4.84 4.25
C VAL A 4 -8.82 3.92 5.48
N PHE A 5 -7.67 3.66 6.10
CA PHE A 5 -7.60 2.83 7.30
C PHE A 5 -8.33 3.46 8.50
N ARG A 6 -8.17 4.78 8.71
CA ARG A 6 -8.91 5.50 9.76
C ARG A 6 -10.43 5.44 9.54
N ASP A 7 -10.88 5.62 8.31
CA ASP A 7 -12.31 5.56 7.99
C ASP A 7 -12.84 4.13 8.15
N THR A 8 -12.02 3.13 7.83
CA THR A 8 -12.33 1.70 8.06
C THR A 8 -12.43 1.38 9.56
N LEU A 9 -11.53 1.92 10.40
CA LEU A 9 -11.58 1.76 11.85
C LEU A 9 -12.89 2.29 12.43
N ALA A 10 -13.34 3.46 11.97
CA ALA A 10 -14.64 4.01 12.38
C ALA A 10 -15.79 3.08 11.95
N TYR A 11 -15.79 2.64 10.69
CA TYR A 11 -16.82 1.73 10.18
C TYR A 11 -16.93 0.43 10.98
N VAL A 12 -15.81 -0.26 11.24
CA VAL A 12 -15.82 -1.54 11.96
C VAL A 12 -16.17 -1.38 13.44
N ALA A 13 -15.93 -0.21 14.03
CA ALA A 13 -16.33 0.09 15.40
C ALA A 13 -17.84 0.33 15.54
N ASP A 14 -18.51 0.79 14.48
CA ASP A 14 -19.95 1.06 14.48
C ASP A 14 -20.77 -0.10 13.90
N ARG A 15 -20.17 -0.93 13.03
CA ARG A 15 -20.87 -2.01 12.34
C ARG A 15 -21.16 -3.18 13.29
N GLU A 16 -22.45 -3.46 13.50
CA GLU A 16 -22.92 -4.63 14.23
C GLU A 16 -23.33 -5.79 13.30
N LEU A 17 -22.92 -7.00 13.67
CA LEU A 17 -23.30 -8.28 13.06
C LEU A 17 -23.42 -9.34 14.17
N PHE A 18 -24.45 -10.18 14.11
CA PHE A 18 -24.67 -11.23 15.12
C PHE A 18 -24.66 -10.72 16.58
N HIS A 19 -25.24 -9.54 16.82
CA HIS A 19 -25.26 -8.86 18.12
C HIS A 19 -23.88 -8.51 18.71
N LYS A 20 -22.85 -8.40 17.85
CA LYS A 20 -21.50 -7.99 18.20
C LYS A 20 -21.00 -6.95 17.21
N LYS A 21 -20.09 -6.08 17.64
CA LYS A 21 -19.40 -5.17 16.72
C LYS A 21 -18.38 -5.95 15.92
N LEU A 22 -18.06 -5.47 14.70
CA LEU A 22 -16.99 -6.10 13.91
C LEU A 22 -15.65 -6.12 14.64
N THR A 23 -15.39 -5.14 15.50
CA THR A 23 -14.20 -5.08 16.37
C THR A 23 -14.14 -6.18 17.43
N ASP A 24 -15.24 -6.87 17.73
CA ASP A 24 -15.27 -7.96 18.72
C ASP A 24 -14.76 -9.29 18.14
N PHE A 25 -14.66 -9.39 16.81
CA PHE A 25 -14.18 -10.58 16.13
C PHE A 25 -12.66 -10.55 15.95
N GLN A 26 -11.98 -11.60 16.38
CA GLN A 26 -10.53 -11.69 16.35
C GLN A 26 -9.95 -11.58 14.93
N ASN A 27 -10.62 -12.13 13.92
CA ASN A 27 -10.21 -11.99 12.52
C ASN A 27 -10.13 -10.52 12.09
N THR A 28 -11.12 -9.69 12.47
CA THR A 28 -11.10 -8.25 12.21
C THR A 28 -9.91 -7.61 12.91
N GLN A 29 -9.71 -7.90 14.20
CA GLN A 29 -8.60 -7.35 14.99
C GLN A 29 -7.23 -7.68 14.37
N PHE A 30 -7.03 -8.91 13.92
CA PHE A 30 -5.78 -9.32 13.27
C PHE A 30 -5.56 -8.59 11.94
N LYS A 31 -6.60 -8.42 11.12
CA LYS A 31 -6.49 -7.64 9.88
C LYS A 31 -6.18 -6.17 10.13
N LEU A 32 -6.78 -5.56 11.14
CA LEU A 32 -6.45 -4.19 11.53
C LEU A 32 -5.00 -4.07 12.01
N ALA A 33 -4.49 -5.05 12.76
CA ALA A 33 -3.10 -5.07 13.22
C ALA A 33 -2.11 -5.26 12.05
N GLU A 34 -2.40 -6.14 11.09
CA GLU A 34 -1.62 -6.31 9.86
C GLU A 34 -1.56 -5.00 9.07
N ILE A 35 -2.70 -4.35 8.82
CA ILE A 35 -2.76 -3.06 8.11
C ILE A 35 -1.96 -1.99 8.84
N HIS A 36 -2.13 -1.87 10.16
CA HIS A 36 -1.40 -0.89 10.97
C HIS A 36 0.11 -1.08 10.86
N THR A 37 0.57 -2.34 10.84
CA THR A 37 1.98 -2.69 10.69
C THR A 37 2.49 -2.27 9.30
N ASP A 38 1.77 -2.62 8.23
CA ASP A 38 2.12 -2.25 6.85
C ASP A 38 2.22 -0.71 6.70
N LEU A 39 1.29 0.04 7.27
CA LEU A 39 1.30 1.50 7.24
C LEU A 39 2.48 2.08 8.04
N THR A 40 2.79 1.50 9.20
CA THR A 40 3.91 1.95 10.04
C THR A 40 5.24 1.77 9.32
N VAL A 41 5.46 0.60 8.71
CA VAL A 41 6.67 0.34 7.90
C VAL A 41 6.75 1.31 6.72
N GLY A 42 5.63 1.54 6.03
CA GLY A 42 5.57 2.47 4.92
C GLY A 42 5.89 3.91 5.29
N ARG A 43 5.35 4.38 6.43
CA ARG A 43 5.62 5.71 6.97
C ARG A 43 7.10 5.89 7.27
N CYS A 44 7.70 4.95 8.01
CA CYS A 44 9.13 4.99 8.33
C CYS A 44 10.02 5.00 7.08
N LEU A 45 9.66 4.22 6.06
CA LEU A 45 10.38 4.21 4.79
C LEU A 45 10.31 5.58 4.09
N VAL A 46 9.10 6.11 3.90
CA VAL A 46 8.89 7.38 3.18
C VAL A 46 9.55 8.54 3.91
N ASP A 47 9.41 8.62 5.23
CA ASP A 47 9.99 9.70 6.03
C ASP A 47 11.53 9.70 5.95
N ARG A 48 12.15 8.52 5.99
CA ARG A 48 13.60 8.37 5.79
C ARG A 48 14.03 8.86 4.41
N LEU A 49 13.32 8.43 3.37
CA LEU A 49 13.65 8.77 1.98
C LEU A 49 13.41 10.24 1.64
N LEU A 50 12.46 10.88 2.30
CA LEU A 50 12.27 12.32 2.21
C LEU A 50 13.50 13.06 2.73
N GLY A 51 14.09 12.58 3.83
CA GLY A 51 15.37 13.09 4.35
C GLY A 51 16.50 12.97 3.34
N ASP A 52 16.65 11.79 2.72
CA ASP A 52 17.66 11.56 1.67
C ASP A 52 17.42 12.47 0.45
N TYR A 53 16.15 12.66 0.06
CA TYR A 53 15.79 13.52 -1.06
C TYR A 53 16.17 14.99 -0.83
N VAL A 54 15.86 15.51 0.36
CA VAL A 54 16.21 16.90 0.73
C VAL A 54 17.72 17.13 0.72
N LYS A 55 18.52 16.12 1.05
CA LYS A 55 19.99 16.18 0.98
C LYS A 55 20.56 15.96 -0.42
N GLY A 56 19.73 15.58 -1.39
CA GLY A 56 20.19 15.19 -2.73
C GLY A 56 20.85 13.81 -2.79
N GLU A 57 20.64 12.97 -1.78
CA GLU A 57 21.26 11.65 -1.61
C GLU A 57 20.36 10.49 -2.08
N LEU A 58 19.11 10.80 -2.47
CA LEU A 58 18.16 9.78 -2.93
C LEU A 58 18.55 9.24 -4.32
N SER A 59 18.95 7.96 -4.35
CA SER A 59 19.25 7.28 -5.61
C SER A 59 17.99 6.89 -6.39
N ALA A 60 18.11 6.78 -7.72
CA ALA A 60 17.02 6.33 -8.59
C ALA A 60 16.55 4.90 -8.28
N GLU A 61 17.48 4.01 -7.89
CA GLU A 61 17.15 2.64 -7.45
C GLU A 61 16.29 2.68 -6.19
N THR A 62 16.71 3.44 -5.18
CA THR A 62 15.99 3.53 -3.91
C THR A 62 14.61 4.16 -4.09
N ALA A 63 14.50 5.19 -4.94
CA ALA A 63 13.22 5.79 -5.29
C ALA A 63 12.29 4.78 -6.01
N ALA A 64 12.83 3.99 -6.94
CA ALA A 64 12.06 2.96 -7.64
C ALA A 64 11.59 1.85 -6.69
N ALA A 65 12.46 1.39 -5.78
CA ALA A 65 12.11 0.41 -4.75
C ALA A 65 11.03 0.93 -3.80
N ALA A 66 11.11 2.21 -3.41
CA ALA A 66 10.09 2.84 -2.59
C ALA A 66 8.73 2.86 -3.30
N LYS A 67 8.68 3.38 -4.55
CA LYS A 67 7.47 3.44 -5.36
C LYS A 67 6.84 2.06 -5.54
N LEU A 68 7.65 1.06 -5.89
CA LEU A 68 7.20 -0.33 -6.00
C LEU A 68 6.55 -0.79 -4.69
N TRP A 69 7.28 -0.71 -3.57
CA TRP A 69 6.80 -1.25 -2.30
C TRP A 69 5.55 -0.51 -1.79
N THR A 70 5.54 0.83 -1.82
CA THR A 70 4.44 1.63 -1.28
C THR A 70 3.15 1.44 -2.07
N THR A 71 3.23 1.33 -3.40
CA THR A 71 2.04 1.13 -4.24
C THR A 71 1.46 -0.29 -4.13
N GLU A 72 2.32 -1.32 -3.98
CA GLU A 72 1.87 -2.68 -3.69
C GLU A 72 1.26 -2.79 -2.28
N MET A 73 1.87 -2.13 -1.28
CA MET A 73 1.32 -2.05 0.08
C MET A 73 -0.03 -1.34 0.11
N GLN A 74 -0.16 -0.20 -0.58
CA GLN A 74 -1.45 0.49 -0.71
C GLN A 74 -2.51 -0.43 -1.30
N GLY A 75 -2.16 -1.21 -2.32
CA GLY A 75 -3.04 -2.23 -2.89
C GLY A 75 -3.57 -3.22 -1.85
N ARG A 76 -2.67 -3.85 -1.09
CA ARG A 76 -3.04 -4.83 -0.04
C ARG A 76 -3.89 -4.21 1.08
N VAL A 77 -3.50 -3.02 1.53
CA VAL A 77 -4.20 -2.31 2.62
C VAL A 77 -5.63 -1.96 2.21
N VAL A 78 -5.81 -1.37 1.02
CA VAL A 78 -7.14 -0.92 0.57
C VAL A 78 -8.04 -2.11 0.24
N ASP A 79 -7.49 -3.18 -0.35
CA ASP A 79 -8.21 -4.44 -0.57
C ASP A 79 -8.73 -5.04 0.74
N THR A 80 -7.87 -5.14 1.75
CA THR A 80 -8.26 -5.63 3.09
C THR A 80 -9.31 -4.73 3.73
N CYS A 81 -9.16 -3.40 3.60
CA CYS A 81 -10.17 -2.46 4.09
C CYS A 81 -11.52 -2.67 3.39
N LEU A 82 -11.56 -2.80 2.06
CA LEU A 82 -12.79 -3.07 1.30
C LEU A 82 -13.45 -4.37 1.80
N GLN A 83 -12.66 -5.41 2.03
CA GLN A 83 -13.17 -6.68 2.55
C GLN A 83 -13.86 -6.53 3.92
N LEU A 84 -13.38 -5.63 4.79
CA LEU A 84 -14.00 -5.33 6.09
C LEU A 84 -15.33 -4.57 5.96
N PHE A 85 -15.53 -3.81 4.88
CA PHE A 85 -16.84 -3.22 4.56
C PHE A 85 -17.85 -4.26 4.04
N GLY A 86 -17.38 -5.42 3.58
CA GLY A 86 -18.23 -6.46 3.00
C GLY A 86 -18.92 -5.96 1.72
N GLY A 87 -20.19 -6.33 1.53
CA GLY A 87 -20.96 -5.91 0.34
C GLY A 87 -21.08 -4.39 0.17
N TRP A 88 -21.12 -3.64 1.28
CA TRP A 88 -21.13 -2.17 1.25
C TRP A 88 -19.85 -1.58 0.66
N GLY A 89 -18.73 -2.30 0.77
CA GLY A 89 -17.46 -1.87 0.20
C GLY A 89 -17.44 -1.84 -1.33
N TYR A 90 -18.44 -2.44 -1.97
CA TYR A 90 -18.60 -2.45 -3.43
C TYR A 90 -19.61 -1.39 -3.94
N MET A 91 -20.26 -0.66 -3.02
CA MET A 91 -21.21 0.40 -3.35
C MET A 91 -20.45 1.73 -3.49
N TRP A 92 -20.64 2.45 -4.60
CA TRP A 92 -19.93 3.70 -4.90
C TRP A 92 -20.23 4.84 -3.91
N GLU A 93 -21.32 4.73 -3.16
CA GLU A 93 -21.69 5.61 -2.06
C GLU A 93 -20.73 5.51 -0.87
N TYR A 94 -20.01 4.40 -0.74
CA TYR A 94 -18.98 4.22 0.29
C TYR A 94 -17.60 4.60 -0.29
N PRO A 95 -16.86 5.54 0.33
CA PRO A 95 -15.57 6.01 -0.17
C PRO A 95 -14.53 4.91 -0.44
N ILE A 96 -14.62 3.78 0.27
CA ILE A 96 -13.72 2.63 0.10
C ILE A 96 -13.77 2.03 -1.31
N ALA A 97 -14.92 2.02 -1.98
CA ALA A 97 -15.07 1.49 -3.33
C ALA A 97 -14.21 2.31 -4.32
N ARG A 98 -14.25 3.63 -4.19
CA ARG A 98 -13.44 4.56 -4.98
C ARG A 98 -11.95 4.41 -4.66
N ALA A 99 -11.60 4.36 -3.37
CA ALA A 99 -10.23 4.19 -2.94
C ALA A 99 -9.61 2.90 -3.50
N TYR A 100 -10.38 1.82 -3.60
CA TYR A 100 -9.93 0.56 -4.20
C TYR A 100 -9.63 0.70 -5.69
N ALA A 101 -10.52 1.35 -6.44
CA ALA A 101 -10.28 1.64 -7.86
C ALA A 101 -9.04 2.53 -8.06
N GLU A 102 -8.86 3.55 -7.22
CA GLU A 102 -7.69 4.44 -7.26
C GLU A 102 -6.40 3.71 -6.89
N ALA A 103 -6.42 2.84 -5.88
CA ALA A 103 -5.24 2.04 -5.49
C ALA A 103 -4.74 1.12 -6.62
N ARG A 104 -5.57 0.80 -7.61
CA ARG A 104 -5.15 0.00 -8.77
C ARG A 104 -4.28 0.81 -9.74
N VAL A 105 -4.58 2.09 -9.95
CA VAL A 105 -3.89 2.91 -10.96
C VAL A 105 -2.46 3.26 -10.53
N GLU A 106 -2.21 3.35 -9.23
CA GLU A 106 -0.88 3.66 -8.66
C GLU A 106 0.22 2.67 -9.06
N ARG A 107 -0.14 1.42 -9.32
CA ARG A 107 0.78 0.37 -9.80
C ARG A 107 1.10 0.46 -11.29
N ILE A 108 0.46 1.39 -12.02
CA ILE A 108 0.57 1.55 -13.46
C ILE A 108 1.19 2.92 -13.82
N VAL A 109 0.64 3.99 -13.26
CA VAL A 109 1.03 5.36 -13.60
C VAL A 109 2.37 5.73 -12.95
N GLY A 110 3.12 6.62 -13.60
CA GLY A 110 4.47 7.01 -13.16
C GLY A 110 5.52 5.91 -13.31
N GLY A 111 5.24 4.90 -14.16
CA GLY A 111 6.06 3.71 -14.36
C GLY A 111 5.49 2.51 -13.61
N SER A 112 5.18 1.42 -14.31
CA SER A 112 4.55 0.25 -13.67
C SER A 112 5.45 -0.42 -12.63
N SER A 113 4.87 -1.32 -11.82
CA SER A 113 5.64 -2.18 -10.91
C SER A 113 6.78 -2.91 -11.64
N GLU A 114 6.58 -3.34 -12.89
CA GLU A 114 7.57 -4.01 -13.72
C GLU A 114 8.68 -3.07 -14.17
N VAL A 115 8.34 -1.82 -14.51
CA VAL A 115 9.34 -0.79 -14.82
C VAL A 115 10.22 -0.51 -13.60
N MET A 116 9.62 -0.40 -12.40
CA MET A 116 10.39 -0.22 -11.16
C MET A 116 11.34 -1.39 -10.91
N LYS A 117 10.87 -2.63 -11.07
CA LYS A 117 11.72 -3.83 -10.98
C LYS A 117 12.88 -3.78 -11.97
N SER A 118 12.65 -3.34 -13.21
CA SER A 118 13.71 -3.17 -14.21
C SER A 118 14.78 -2.16 -13.78
N ILE A 119 14.36 -1.00 -13.23
CA ILE A 119 15.29 0.01 -12.71
C ILE A 119 16.13 -0.56 -11.56
N ILE A 120 15.50 -1.26 -10.62
CA ILE A 120 16.18 -1.90 -9.49
C ILE A 120 17.20 -2.92 -9.99
N CYS A 121 16.81 -3.83 -10.88
CA CYS A 121 17.71 -4.83 -11.42
C CYS A 121 18.89 -4.22 -12.18
N LYS A 122 18.68 -3.15 -12.96
CA LYS A 122 19.77 -2.43 -13.64
C LYS A 122 20.80 -1.90 -12.65
N SER A 123 20.37 -1.40 -11.49
CA SER A 123 21.27 -0.95 -10.43
C SER A 123 22.04 -2.14 -9.81
N LEU A 124 21.32 -3.20 -9.42
CA LEU A 124 21.91 -4.40 -8.79
C LEU A 124 22.97 -5.11 -9.65
N PHE A 125 22.82 -5.06 -10.97
CA PHE A 125 23.73 -5.73 -11.91
C PHE A 125 24.90 -4.87 -12.36
N LYS A 126 24.82 -3.54 -12.20
CA LYS A 126 25.85 -2.59 -12.61
C LYS A 126 27.23 -2.94 -12.02
N ASP A 127 27.26 -3.37 -10.76
CA ASP A 127 28.50 -3.70 -10.05
C ASP A 127 28.93 -5.16 -10.22
N ARG A 128 28.16 -5.98 -10.95
CA ARG A 128 28.37 -7.44 -11.06
C ARG A 128 28.69 -7.90 -12.48
N SER A 129 28.81 -6.98 -13.45
CA SER A 129 29.03 -7.30 -14.87
C SER A 129 28.01 -8.29 -15.46
N ILE A 130 26.80 -8.33 -14.91
CA ILE A 130 25.69 -9.17 -15.41
C ILE A 130 24.93 -8.36 -16.46
N LYS A 131 24.77 -8.89 -17.68
CA LYS A 131 23.93 -8.25 -18.70
C LYS A 131 22.45 -8.46 -18.37
N ALA A 132 21.75 -7.38 -18.08
CA ALA A 132 20.29 -7.36 -17.98
C ALA A 132 19.71 -7.05 -19.37
N ASP A 133 19.22 -8.07 -20.08
CA ASP A 133 18.40 -7.85 -21.26
C ASP A 133 16.93 -7.85 -20.84
N PHE A 134 16.33 -6.66 -20.89
CA PHE A 134 14.90 -6.46 -20.60
C PHE A 134 14.23 -5.98 -21.90
N SER A 135 14.33 -6.82 -22.94
CA SER A 135 13.61 -6.68 -24.21
C SER A 135 12.13 -6.99 -24.04
#